data_AF-A0AA48KGP4-F1
#
_entry.id   AF-A0AA48KGP4-F1
#
_cell.length_a   1.000
_cell.length_b   1.000
_cell.length_c   1.000
_cell.angle_alpha   90.00
_cell.angle_beta   90.00
_cell.angle_gamma   90.00
#
_symmetry.space_group_name_H-M   'P 1'
#
loop_
_entity.id
_entity.type
_entity.pdbx_description
1 polymer ?
#
loop_
_entity_poly.entity_id
_entity_poly.type
_entity_poly.pdbx_seq_one_letter_code
_entity_poly.pdbx_strand_id
1 'polypeptide(L)'
;MKFAKLALIATVVAAAPVAANAQDVGTTIFSQEETPTEVGTVVSNDGATVLVDTGKHQAPLPANFFAQREGNWTINATKGQIDGMMDAQVAEANAKRDAALVEGAAVVSADGLPAGTVYTIDSEDTVIVQNEMGIVTLTRESFAVSPEGALMALYTGAQLGANTVEVPEGAEILTPAQARAKEAEMAATEEAAGATGVSM
;
A
#
# COMPACT_ATOMS: atom_id res chain seq x y z
N MET A 1 61.30 38.00 28.16
CA MET A 1 60.50 36.83 28.60
C MET A 1 59.42 36.60 27.54
N LYS A 2 59.59 35.60 26.65
CA LYS A 2 58.84 34.32 26.60
C LYS A 2 57.48 34.47 25.89
N PHE A 3 57.38 34.16 24.59
CA PHE A 3 57.04 32.85 23.97
C PHE A 3 55.55 32.45 24.08
N ALA A 4 54.83 32.47 22.96
CA ALA A 4 53.75 31.55 22.58
C ALA A 4 53.27 31.96 21.16
N LYS A 5 53.80 31.43 20.05
CA LYS A 5 53.40 30.17 19.39
C LYS A 5 51.94 29.77 19.68
N LEU A 6 51.02 30.31 18.90
CA LEU A 6 49.70 29.70 18.68
C LEU A 6 49.72 29.11 17.26
N ALA A 7 49.83 27.78 17.21
CA ALA A 7 49.82 27.00 16.00
C ALA A 7 48.42 27.07 15.36
N LEU A 8 48.37 27.50 14.11
CA LEU A 8 47.19 27.41 13.25
C LEU A 8 47.07 25.94 12.82
N ILE A 9 46.25 25.16 13.53
CA ILE A 9 45.94 23.79 13.13
C ILE A 9 44.94 23.92 11.98
N ALA A 10 45.43 23.80 10.75
CA ALA A 10 44.60 23.63 9.58
C ALA A 10 43.84 22.31 9.74
N THR A 11 42.58 22.38 10.18
CA THR A 11 41.63 21.29 10.04
C THR A 11 41.43 21.06 8.55
N VAL A 12 42.23 20.17 7.99
CA VAL A 12 41.88 19.44 6.77
C VAL A 12 40.57 18.74 7.11
N VAL A 13 39.46 19.33 6.67
CA VAL A 13 38.23 18.56 6.45
C VAL A 13 38.63 17.54 5.42
N ALA A 14 38.91 16.33 5.88
CA ALA A 14 38.93 15.17 5.02
C ALA A 14 37.52 15.12 4.42
N ALA A 15 37.38 15.64 3.20
CA ALA A 15 36.32 15.23 2.32
C ALA A 15 36.52 13.73 2.16
N ALA A 16 35.84 12.95 3.02
CA ALA A 16 35.65 11.54 2.75
C ALA A 16 35.16 11.47 1.30
N PRO A 17 35.77 10.66 0.43
CA PRO A 17 35.18 10.42 -0.87
C PRO A 17 33.76 9.95 -0.59
N VAL A 18 32.78 10.79 -0.91
CA VAL A 18 31.42 10.30 -1.13
C VAL A 18 31.61 9.26 -2.20
N ALA A 19 31.49 7.99 -1.82
CA ALA A 19 31.54 6.91 -2.77
C ALA A 19 30.44 7.23 -3.78
N ALA A 20 30.86 7.68 -4.97
CA ALA A 20 30.01 7.94 -6.10
C ALA A 20 29.49 6.58 -6.60
N ASN A 21 28.51 6.03 -5.89
CA ASN A 21 27.62 5.00 -6.43
C ASN A 21 26.20 5.57 -6.49
N ALA A 22 26.09 6.86 -6.80
CA ALA A 22 24.83 7.45 -7.17
C ALA A 22 24.62 7.15 -8.65
N GLN A 23 23.87 6.11 -9.01
CA GLN A 23 23.32 6.05 -10.36
C GLN A 23 22.52 7.33 -10.56
N ASP A 24 22.88 8.13 -11.56
CA ASP A 24 22.20 9.37 -11.86
C ASP A 24 20.73 9.07 -12.22
N VAL A 25 19.82 9.91 -11.77
CA VAL A 25 18.41 9.81 -12.18
C VAL A 25 18.33 9.91 -13.71
N GLY A 26 17.59 9.01 -14.33
CA GLY A 26 17.53 8.85 -15.78
C GLY A 26 18.55 7.86 -16.37
N THR A 27 19.41 7.27 -15.54
CA THR A 27 20.36 6.24 -16.00
C THR A 27 19.63 4.93 -16.31
N THR A 28 19.89 4.37 -17.49
CA THR A 28 19.43 3.03 -17.87
C THR A 28 20.32 1.95 -17.24
N ILE A 29 19.67 0.97 -16.62
CA ILE A 29 20.31 -0.17 -15.98
C ILE A 29 20.14 -1.40 -16.87
N PHE A 30 21.21 -2.16 -17.05
CA PHE A 30 21.23 -3.40 -17.84
C PHE A 30 21.39 -4.64 -16.96
N SER A 31 20.98 -5.79 -17.46
CA SER A 31 21.24 -7.08 -16.80
C SER A 31 22.66 -7.57 -17.10
N GLN A 32 23.28 -8.26 -16.12
CA GLN A 32 24.55 -8.97 -16.29
C GLN A 32 24.37 -10.36 -16.93
N GLU A 33 23.58 -10.45 -17.99
CA GLU A 33 23.47 -11.69 -18.77
C GLU A 33 24.42 -11.67 -19.98
N GLU A 34 24.59 -12.82 -20.65
CA GLU A 34 25.41 -12.91 -21.87
C GLU A 34 24.91 -11.97 -22.97
N THR A 35 23.62 -11.61 -22.96
CA THR A 35 23.03 -10.55 -23.77
C THR A 35 22.46 -9.48 -22.84
N PRO A 36 23.09 -8.29 -22.72
CA PRO A 36 22.61 -7.25 -21.81
C PRO A 36 21.23 -6.76 -22.27
N THR A 37 20.24 -6.97 -21.42
CA THR A 37 18.87 -6.46 -21.62
C THR A 37 18.62 -5.29 -20.69
N GLU A 38 17.86 -4.31 -21.18
CA GLU A 38 17.43 -3.19 -20.35
C GLU A 38 16.53 -3.70 -19.23
N VAL A 39 16.93 -3.44 -17.99
CA VAL A 39 16.16 -3.76 -16.79
C VAL A 39 15.18 -2.63 -16.49
N GLY A 40 15.64 -1.39 -16.61
CA GLY A 40 14.85 -0.22 -16.28
C GLY A 40 15.68 1.06 -16.16
N THR A 41 15.02 2.13 -15.74
CA THR A 41 15.62 3.46 -15.58
C THR A 41 15.58 3.91 -14.12
N VAL A 42 16.64 4.56 -13.64
CA VAL A 42 16.69 5.09 -12.27
C VAL A 42 15.78 6.31 -12.13
N VAL A 43 14.83 6.24 -11.21
CA VAL A 43 13.89 7.33 -10.88
C VAL A 43 14.42 8.18 -9.73
N SER A 44 15.00 7.53 -8.72
CA SER A 44 15.57 8.21 -7.56
C SER A 44 16.68 7.39 -6.92
N ASN A 45 17.58 8.07 -6.21
CA ASN A 45 18.66 7.45 -5.48
C ASN A 45 18.92 8.24 -4.19
N ASP A 46 18.82 7.57 -3.05
CA ASP A 46 19.08 8.16 -1.73
C ASP A 46 20.47 7.80 -1.16
N GLY A 47 21.29 7.13 -1.96
CA GLY A 47 22.64 6.67 -1.62
C GLY A 47 22.69 5.29 -0.96
N ALA A 48 21.58 4.78 -0.44
CA ALA A 48 21.46 3.42 0.11
C ALA A 48 20.61 2.52 -0.80
N THR A 49 19.55 3.07 -1.35
CA THR A 49 18.53 2.42 -2.18
C THR A 49 18.29 3.23 -3.45
N VAL A 50 18.15 2.52 -4.55
CA VAL A 50 17.98 3.04 -5.90
C VAL A 50 16.61 2.59 -6.37
N LEU A 51 15.73 3.54 -6.66
CA LEU A 51 14.42 3.25 -7.21
C LEU A 51 14.55 3.11 -8.72
N VAL A 52 14.33 1.90 -9.23
CA VAL A 52 14.41 1.60 -10.67
C VAL A 52 13.01 1.36 -11.19
N ASP A 53 12.62 2.12 -12.21
CA ASP A 53 11.41 1.89 -12.99
C ASP A 53 11.70 0.86 -14.07
N THR A 54 11.14 -0.34 -13.91
CA THR A 54 11.24 -1.39 -14.92
C THR A 54 10.32 -1.12 -16.10
N GLY A 55 9.42 -0.14 -16.02
CA GLY A 55 8.31 0.11 -16.93
C GLY A 55 7.00 -0.57 -16.51
N LYS A 56 7.06 -1.55 -15.59
CA LYS A 56 5.88 -2.18 -15.00
C LYS A 56 5.74 -1.82 -13.51
N HIS A 57 6.85 -1.81 -12.78
CA HIS A 57 6.89 -1.47 -11.35
C HIS A 57 8.09 -0.58 -11.04
N GLN A 58 7.97 0.21 -9.97
CA GLN A 58 9.10 0.89 -9.35
C GLN A 58 9.67 0.00 -8.26
N ALA A 59 10.83 -0.61 -8.52
CA ALA A 59 11.48 -1.54 -7.61
C ALA A 59 12.58 -0.82 -6.81
N PRO A 60 12.48 -0.78 -5.47
CA PRO A 60 13.56 -0.29 -4.62
C PRO A 60 14.65 -1.35 -4.53
N LEU A 61 15.80 -1.08 -5.17
CA LEU A 61 16.94 -1.98 -5.21
C LEU A 61 18.10 -1.41 -4.39
N PRO A 62 18.75 -2.22 -3.53
CA PRO A 62 19.94 -1.80 -2.81
C PRO A 62 21.08 -1.34 -3.75
N ALA A 63 21.73 -0.22 -3.41
CA ALA A 63 22.79 0.37 -4.25
C ALA A 63 23.98 -0.58 -4.48
N ASN A 64 24.21 -1.54 -3.59
CA ASN A 64 25.27 -2.55 -3.68
C ASN A 64 25.01 -3.64 -4.73
N PHE A 65 23.80 -3.75 -5.29
CA PHE A 65 23.49 -4.69 -6.38
C PHE A 65 23.93 -4.19 -7.75
N PHE A 66 24.25 -2.90 -7.86
CA PHE A 66 24.67 -2.28 -9.10
C PHE A 66 26.19 -2.30 -9.24
N ALA A 67 26.65 -2.65 -10.43
CA ALA A 67 28.05 -2.63 -10.80
C ALA A 67 28.23 -1.92 -12.14
N GLN A 68 29.21 -1.02 -12.22
CA GLN A 68 29.58 -0.41 -13.49
C GLN A 68 30.48 -1.37 -14.29
N ARG A 69 30.10 -1.65 -15.54
CA ARG A 69 30.90 -2.40 -16.51
C ARG A 69 30.85 -1.71 -17.86
N GLU A 70 32.02 -1.46 -18.44
CA GLU A 70 32.14 -0.85 -19.78
C GLU A 70 31.39 0.50 -19.91
N GLY A 71 31.30 1.26 -18.81
CA GLY A 71 30.57 2.53 -18.75
C GLY A 71 29.06 2.42 -18.55
N ASN A 72 28.50 1.20 -18.52
CA ASN A 72 27.08 0.94 -18.25
C ASN A 72 26.88 0.43 -16.83
N TRP A 73 25.74 0.78 -16.23
CA TRP A 73 25.34 0.22 -14.95
C TRP A 73 24.62 -1.10 -15.16
N THR A 74 25.05 -2.12 -14.42
CA THR A 74 24.56 -3.49 -14.57
C THR A 74 24.15 -4.08 -13.23
N ILE A 75 23.17 -5.00 -13.24
CA ILE A 75 22.75 -5.76 -12.07
C ILE A 75 22.70 -7.26 -12.36
N ASN A 76 22.84 -8.09 -11.34
CA ASN A 76 22.70 -9.56 -11.44
C ASN A 76 21.23 -10.01 -11.33
N ALA A 77 20.31 -9.27 -11.93
CA ALA A 77 18.90 -9.65 -12.02
C ALA A 77 18.32 -9.21 -13.36
N THR A 78 17.35 -9.95 -13.86
CA THR A 78 16.62 -9.59 -15.07
C THR A 78 15.38 -8.75 -14.75
N LYS A 79 14.89 -8.00 -15.74
CA LYS A 79 13.60 -7.30 -15.65
C LYS A 79 12.47 -8.23 -15.20
N GLY A 80 12.39 -9.42 -15.79
CA GLY A 80 11.35 -10.40 -15.46
C GLY A 80 11.46 -10.95 -14.04
N GLN A 81 12.68 -11.11 -13.50
CA GLN A 81 12.87 -11.51 -12.10
C GLN A 81 12.42 -10.41 -11.14
N ILE A 82 12.76 -9.15 -11.40
CA ILE A 82 12.34 -8.02 -10.56
C ILE A 82 10.81 -7.86 -10.62
N ASP A 83 10.23 -7.86 -11.83
CA ASP A 83 8.79 -7.74 -12.01
C ASP A 83 8.06 -8.91 -11.33
N GLY A 84 8.56 -10.14 -11.49
CA GLY A 84 7.98 -11.31 -10.83
C GLY A 84 8.07 -11.26 -9.30
N MET A 85 9.16 -10.71 -8.75
CA MET A 85 9.28 -10.48 -7.31
C MET A 85 8.31 -9.41 -6.81
N MET A 86 8.08 -8.34 -7.59
CA MET A 86 7.09 -7.30 -7.25
C MET A 86 5.66 -7.81 -7.34
N ASP A 87 5.34 -8.58 -8.38
CA ASP A 87 4.06 -9.25 -8.48
C ASP A 87 3.82 -10.19 -7.28
N ALA A 88 4.83 -10.96 -6.88
CA ALA A 88 4.75 -11.83 -5.72
C ALA A 88 4.54 -11.06 -4.41
N GLN A 89 5.24 -9.92 -4.22
CA GLN A 89 5.04 -9.06 -3.05
C GLN A 89 3.65 -8.44 -3.01
N VAL A 90 3.13 -7.97 -4.15
CA VAL A 90 1.77 -7.44 -4.25
C VAL A 90 0.75 -8.53 -3.96
N ALA A 91 0.94 -9.74 -4.49
CA ALA A 91 0.07 -10.87 -4.21
C ALA A 91 0.11 -11.27 -2.72
N GLU A 92 1.28 -11.31 -2.10
CA GLU A 92 1.43 -11.59 -0.67
C GLU A 92 0.78 -10.48 0.18
N ALA A 93 0.95 -9.21 -0.18
CA ALA A 93 0.32 -8.08 0.49
C ALA A 93 -1.22 -8.16 0.41
N ASN A 94 -1.75 -8.51 -0.77
CA ASN A 94 -3.18 -8.74 -0.96
C ASN A 94 -3.68 -9.91 -0.13
N ALA A 95 -2.95 -11.04 -0.10
CA ALA A 95 -3.31 -12.19 0.73
C ALA A 95 -3.29 -11.85 2.22
N LYS A 96 -2.30 -11.08 2.70
CA LYS A 96 -2.24 -10.59 4.09
C LYS A 96 -3.40 -9.66 4.40
N ARG A 97 -3.73 -8.74 3.50
CA ARG A 97 -4.91 -7.88 3.62
C ARG A 97 -6.17 -8.73 3.74
N ASP A 98 -6.36 -9.70 2.87
CA ASP A 98 -7.57 -10.53 2.89
C ASP A 98 -7.65 -11.41 4.14
N ALA A 99 -6.52 -11.85 4.67
CA ALA A 99 -6.46 -12.55 5.95
C ALA A 99 -6.75 -11.64 7.16
N ALA A 100 -6.35 -10.36 7.08
CA ALA A 100 -6.60 -9.37 8.14
C ALA A 100 -8.00 -8.75 8.06
N LEU A 101 -8.60 -8.72 6.86
CA LEU A 101 -9.91 -8.17 6.58
C LEU A 101 -10.99 -9.19 6.94
N VAL A 102 -11.25 -9.29 8.24
CA VAL A 102 -12.28 -10.14 8.84
C VAL A 102 -13.28 -9.28 9.62
N GLU A 103 -14.50 -9.78 9.78
CA GLU A 103 -15.49 -9.12 10.64
C GLU A 103 -14.96 -9.03 12.08
N GLY A 104 -15.11 -7.86 12.70
CA GLY A 104 -14.54 -7.52 14.01
C GLY A 104 -13.09 -7.04 14.00
N ALA A 105 -12.41 -7.00 12.84
CA ALA A 105 -11.04 -6.50 12.78
C ALA A 105 -10.95 -5.00 13.11
N ALA A 106 -9.98 -4.61 13.93
CA ALA A 106 -9.70 -3.21 14.20
C ALA A 106 -9.00 -2.58 12.99
N VAL A 107 -9.48 -1.41 12.58
CA VAL A 107 -8.97 -0.64 11.44
C VAL A 107 -8.29 0.62 11.96
N VAL A 108 -7.07 0.86 11.51
CA VAL A 108 -6.38 2.15 11.66
C VAL A 108 -6.44 2.93 10.36
N SER A 109 -6.41 4.24 10.43
CA SER A 109 -6.30 5.12 9.27
C SER A 109 -4.85 5.24 8.80
N ALA A 110 -4.65 5.81 7.60
CA ALA A 110 -3.32 6.00 7.00
C ALA A 110 -2.39 6.89 7.85
N ASP A 111 -2.96 7.77 8.67
CA ASP A 111 -2.28 8.64 9.63
C ASP A 111 -2.09 7.98 11.02
N GLY A 112 -2.48 6.71 11.17
CA GLY A 112 -2.30 5.93 12.40
C GLY A 112 -3.35 6.21 13.49
N LEU A 113 -4.42 6.95 13.16
CA LEU A 113 -5.55 7.15 14.08
C LEU A 113 -6.52 5.96 14.04
N PRO A 114 -7.19 5.61 15.14
CA PRO A 114 -8.22 4.57 15.14
C PRO A 114 -9.37 4.97 14.20
N ALA A 115 -9.61 4.18 13.16
CA ALA A 115 -10.66 4.43 12.18
C ALA A 115 -11.99 3.75 12.57
N GLY A 116 -11.92 2.62 13.28
CA GLY A 116 -13.07 1.86 13.73
C GLY A 116 -12.83 0.35 13.72
N THR A 117 -13.90 -0.43 13.65
CA THR A 117 -13.88 -1.90 13.54
C THR A 117 -14.70 -2.35 12.33
N VAL A 118 -14.25 -3.38 11.62
CA VAL A 118 -15.02 -3.98 10.51
C VAL A 118 -16.31 -4.58 11.08
N TYR A 119 -17.47 -4.07 10.65
CA TYR A 119 -18.78 -4.59 11.07
C TYR A 119 -19.20 -5.77 10.21
N THR A 120 -19.19 -5.60 8.89
CA THR A 120 -19.54 -6.66 7.95
C THR A 120 -18.80 -6.48 6.63
N ILE A 121 -18.65 -7.60 5.90
CA ILE A 121 -18.01 -7.66 4.59
C ILE A 121 -18.98 -8.33 3.61
N ASP A 122 -19.21 -7.68 2.48
CA ASP A 122 -20.01 -8.22 1.39
C ASP A 122 -19.20 -9.09 0.43
N SER A 123 -19.93 -9.89 -0.34
CA SER A 123 -19.47 -10.59 -1.54
C SER A 123 -19.03 -9.65 -2.68
N GLU A 124 -19.52 -8.42 -2.72
CA GLU A 124 -19.14 -7.38 -3.72
C GLU A 124 -17.94 -6.54 -3.26
N ASP A 125 -17.01 -7.10 -2.46
CA ASP A 125 -15.81 -6.43 -1.93
C ASP A 125 -16.09 -5.13 -1.15
N THR A 126 -17.32 -4.98 -0.68
CA THR A 126 -17.76 -3.83 0.13
C THR A 126 -17.57 -4.16 1.61
N VAL A 127 -16.97 -3.24 2.36
CA VAL A 127 -16.61 -3.39 3.76
C VAL A 127 -17.19 -2.22 4.53
N ILE A 128 -17.98 -2.51 5.56
CA ILE A 128 -18.50 -1.49 6.46
C ILE A 128 -17.61 -1.46 7.70
N VAL A 129 -17.04 -0.29 7.99
CA VAL A 129 -16.31 -0.03 9.23
C VAL A 129 -17.20 0.81 10.13
N GLN A 130 -17.37 0.38 11.37
CA GLN A 130 -18.14 1.08 12.39
C GLN A 130 -17.19 1.77 13.37
N ASN A 131 -17.53 2.99 13.76
CA ASN A 131 -16.85 3.75 14.80
C ASN A 131 -17.89 4.43 15.72
N GLU A 132 -17.43 5.15 16.74
CA GLU A 132 -18.33 5.87 17.68
C GLU A 132 -19.17 6.96 17.00
N MET A 133 -18.74 7.44 15.83
CA MET A 133 -19.43 8.47 15.05
C MET A 133 -20.47 7.90 14.08
N GLY A 134 -20.45 6.59 13.79
CA GLY A 134 -21.33 5.96 12.82
C GLY A 134 -20.65 4.86 12.00
N ILE A 135 -21.01 4.76 10.72
CA ILE A 135 -20.46 3.79 9.78
C ILE A 135 -19.81 4.46 8.56
N VAL A 136 -18.76 3.83 8.04
CA VAL A 136 -18.14 4.21 6.76
C VAL A 136 -18.03 2.98 5.88
N THR A 137 -18.49 3.11 4.63
CA THR A 137 -18.45 2.04 3.63
C THR A 137 -17.25 2.24 2.72
N LEU A 138 -16.38 1.24 2.65
CA LEU A 138 -15.16 1.25 1.84
C LEU A 138 -15.09 -0.02 1.00
N THR A 139 -14.27 -0.01 -0.05
CA THR A 139 -13.96 -1.22 -0.81
C THR A 139 -12.78 -1.97 -0.19
N ARG A 140 -12.67 -3.29 -0.41
CA ARG A 140 -11.54 -4.13 0.02
C ARG A 140 -10.19 -3.55 -0.41
N GLU A 141 -10.11 -2.98 -1.61
CA GLU A 141 -8.89 -2.35 -2.15
C GLU A 141 -8.44 -1.11 -1.38
N SER A 142 -9.34 -0.51 -0.59
CA SER A 142 -9.04 0.63 0.27
C SER A 142 -8.31 0.23 1.56
N PHE A 143 -8.05 -1.06 1.78
CA PHE A 143 -7.35 -1.56 2.96
C PHE A 143 -6.00 -2.16 2.59
N ALA A 144 -5.05 -2.03 3.51
CA ALA A 144 -3.73 -2.65 3.47
C ALA A 144 -3.36 -3.15 4.87
N VAL A 145 -2.27 -3.92 4.96
CA VAL A 145 -1.71 -4.33 6.25
C VAL A 145 -0.45 -3.54 6.49
N SER A 146 -0.33 -2.93 7.66
CA SER A 146 0.89 -2.24 8.06
C SER A 146 2.03 -3.26 8.24
N PRO A 147 3.31 -2.82 8.24
CA PRO A 147 4.44 -3.71 8.52
C PRO A 147 4.31 -4.46 9.86
N GLU A 148 3.57 -3.89 10.82
CA GLU A 148 3.28 -4.45 12.14
C GLU A 148 2.15 -5.50 12.12
N GLY A 149 1.49 -5.71 10.97
CA GLY A 149 0.39 -6.67 10.81
C GLY A 149 -1.00 -6.10 11.11
N ALA A 150 -1.15 -4.79 11.33
CA ALA A 150 -2.44 -4.17 11.60
C ALA A 150 -3.19 -3.82 10.31
N LEU A 151 -4.52 -4.00 10.31
CA LEU A 151 -5.36 -3.60 9.18
C LEU A 151 -5.48 -2.07 9.14
N MET A 152 -5.10 -1.48 8.02
CA MET A 152 -5.07 -0.04 7.81
C MET A 152 -5.89 0.35 6.59
N ALA A 153 -6.79 1.33 6.74
CA ALA A 153 -7.43 2.00 5.64
C ALA A 153 -6.46 2.99 4.98
N LEU A 154 -6.43 3.03 3.65
CA LEU A 154 -5.61 3.94 2.83
C LEU A 154 -6.12 5.40 2.84
N TYR A 155 -7.02 5.73 3.76
CA TYR A 155 -7.59 7.05 3.96
C TYR A 155 -7.18 7.60 5.32
N THR A 156 -7.08 8.92 5.40
CA THR A 156 -6.84 9.62 6.67
C THR A 156 -8.07 9.55 7.58
N GLY A 157 -7.89 9.65 8.90
CA GLY A 157 -8.98 9.71 9.86
C GLY A 157 -9.98 10.83 9.55
N ALA A 158 -9.51 11.97 9.03
CA ALA A 158 -10.37 13.08 8.61
C ALA A 158 -11.25 12.72 7.39
N GLN A 159 -10.69 12.01 6.40
CA GLN A 159 -11.45 11.55 5.23
C GLN A 159 -12.48 10.49 5.61
N LEU A 160 -12.12 9.58 6.52
CA LEU A 160 -13.03 8.56 7.03
C LEU A 160 -14.16 9.20 7.84
N GLY A 161 -13.83 10.13 8.73
CA GLY A 161 -14.81 10.89 9.51
C GLY A 161 -15.76 11.71 8.65
N ALA A 162 -15.26 12.36 7.59
CA ALA A 162 -16.08 13.12 6.66
C ALA A 162 -17.07 12.26 5.84
N ASN A 163 -16.77 10.97 5.66
CA ASN A 163 -17.64 10.00 5.00
C ASN A 163 -18.35 9.06 5.98
N THR A 164 -18.24 9.33 7.29
CA THR A 164 -18.96 8.57 8.31
C THR A 164 -20.41 9.04 8.31
N VAL A 165 -21.33 8.07 8.21
CA VAL A 165 -22.76 8.28 8.30
C VAL A 165 -23.22 7.86 9.69
N GLU A 166 -23.86 8.78 10.42
CA GLU A 166 -24.44 8.48 11.73
C GLU A 166 -25.50 7.39 11.59
N VAL A 167 -25.41 6.36 12.43
CA VAL A 167 -26.39 5.28 12.47
C VAL A 167 -27.38 5.56 13.61
N PRO A 168 -28.67 5.75 13.32
CA PRO A 168 -29.70 5.87 14.35
C PRO A 168 -29.73 4.63 15.24
N GLU A 169 -29.89 4.82 16.55
CA GLU A 169 -29.96 3.73 17.52
C GLU A 169 -31.11 2.77 17.14
N GLY A 170 -30.78 1.51 16.85
CA GLY A 170 -31.73 0.49 16.39
C GLY A 170 -31.86 0.32 14.86
N ALA A 171 -31.10 1.05 14.05
CA ALA A 171 -31.03 0.81 12.61
C ALA A 171 -30.21 -0.46 12.28
N GLU A 172 -30.71 -1.28 11.37
CA GLU A 172 -29.95 -2.40 10.82
C GLU A 172 -28.88 -1.89 9.86
N ILE A 173 -27.62 -2.14 10.19
CA ILE A 173 -26.48 -1.84 9.32
C ILE A 173 -26.35 -3.00 8.32
N LEU A 174 -26.72 -2.73 7.08
CA LEU A 174 -26.63 -3.67 5.96
C LEU A 174 -25.74 -3.09 4.87
N THR A 175 -25.01 -3.95 4.18
CA THR A 175 -24.33 -3.58 2.94
C THR A 175 -25.36 -3.27 1.85
N PRO A 176 -24.97 -2.52 0.79
CA PRO A 176 -25.86 -2.29 -0.34
C PRO A 176 -26.40 -3.57 -0.99
N ALA A 177 -25.64 -4.68 -1.03
CA ALA A 177 -26.16 -5.94 -1.55
C ALA A 177 -27.11 -6.62 -0.56
N GLN A 178 -26.82 -6.60 0.74
CA GLN A 178 -27.71 -7.14 1.78
C GLN A 178 -29.03 -6.38 1.85
N ALA A 179 -29.01 -5.04 1.71
CA ALA A 179 -30.22 -4.22 1.66
C ALA A 179 -31.08 -4.60 0.44
N ARG A 180 -30.48 -4.71 -0.75
CA ARG A 180 -31.19 -5.17 -1.97
C ARG A 180 -31.73 -6.59 -1.83
N ALA A 181 -30.98 -7.50 -1.22
CA ALA A 181 -31.41 -8.88 -0.99
C ALA A 181 -32.62 -8.94 -0.06
N LYS A 182 -32.60 -8.15 1.03
CA LYS A 182 -33.71 -8.04 1.98
C LYS A 182 -34.95 -7.42 1.34
N GLU A 183 -34.80 -6.35 0.55
CA GLU A 183 -35.90 -5.75 -0.21
C GLU A 183 -36.52 -6.73 -1.21
N ALA A 184 -35.69 -7.50 -1.93
CA ALA A 184 -36.15 -8.52 -2.86
C ALA A 184 -36.89 -9.67 -2.15
N GLU A 185 -36.43 -10.08 -0.96
CA GLU A 185 -37.10 -11.11 -0.15
C GLU A 185 -38.45 -10.62 0.40
N MET A 186 -38.53 -9.37 0.86
CA MET A 186 -39.79 -8.76 1.29
C MET A 186 -40.79 -8.63 0.14
N ALA A 187 -40.34 -8.21 -1.06
CA ALA A 187 -41.18 -8.14 -2.25
C ALA A 187 -41.70 -9.52 -2.69
N ALA A 188 -40.86 -10.56 -2.63
CA ALA A 188 -41.27 -11.93 -2.95
C ALA A 188 -42.29 -12.50 -1.94
N THR A 189 -42.17 -12.12 -0.66
CA THR A 189 -43.10 -12.54 0.39
C THR A 189 -44.47 -11.85 0.24
N GLU A 190 -44.49 -10.60 -0.23
CA GLU A 190 -45.71 -9.83 -0.49
C GLU A 190 -46.45 -10.35 -1.75
N GLU A 191 -45.72 -10.76 -2.80
CA GLU A 191 -46.29 -11.39 -3.99
C GLU A 191 -46.93 -12.76 -3.69
N ALA A 192 -46.31 -13.56 -2.79
CA ALA A 192 -46.88 -14.83 -2.33
C ALA A 192 -48.15 -14.65 -1.46
N ALA A 193 -48.22 -13.56 -0.68
CA ALA A 193 -49.41 -13.22 0.10
C ALA A 193 -50.58 -12.70 -0.78
N GLY A 194 -50.29 -11.99 -1.88
CA GLY A 194 -51.29 -11.53 -2.84
C GLY A 194 -51.95 -12.66 -3.65
N ALA A 195 -51.21 -13.74 -3.95
CA ALA A 195 -51.72 -14.88 -4.72
C ALA A 195 -52.67 -15.80 -3.92
N THR A 196 -52.66 -15.75 -2.58
CA THR A 196 -53.54 -16.55 -1.71
C THR A 196 -54.83 -15.84 -1.30
N GLY A 197 -54.94 -14.53 -1.54
CA GLY A 197 -56.11 -13.71 -1.19
C GLY A 197 -57.23 -13.64 -2.22
N VAL A 198 -57.03 -14.14 -3.45
CA VAL A 198 -58.05 -14.17 -4.52
C VAL A 198 -58.63 -15.58 -4.65
N SER A 199 -59.14 -16.14 -3.55
CA SER A 199 -59.96 -17.36 -3.55
C SER A 199 -60.76 -17.47 -2.26
N MET A 200 -61.63 -16.49 -2.00
CA MET A 200 -62.84 -16.66 -1.17
C MET A 200 -63.99 -15.84 -1.74
#